data_AF-A0A9D8F859-F1
#
_entry.id   AF-A0A9D8F859-F1
#
_cell.length_a   1.000
_cell.length_b   1.000
_cell.length_c   1.000
_cell.angle_alpha   90.00
_cell.angle_beta   90.00
_cell.angle_gamma   90.00
#
_symmetry.space_group_name_H-M   'P 1'
#
loop_
_entity.id
_entity.type
_entity.pdbx_description
1 polymer ?
#
loop_
_entity_poly.entity_id
_entity_poly.type
_entity_poly.pdbx_seq_one_letter_code
_entity_poly.pdbx_strand_id
1 'polypeptide(L)'
;MKKDGGLIRNWQLHHLILPDIEGFEEEFLATFPGALLDPGPLKFSGTVVEDSAGRYKPGWHMISSYICSIDRERGVIETMNTIYKVIDEGNDELPDMGNNILNVFYR
;
A
#
# COMPACT_ATOMS: atom_id res chain seq x y z
N MET A 1 -8.48 -3.87 16.08
CA MET A 1 -8.58 -4.91 15.03
C MET A 1 -8.50 -4.23 13.68
N LYS A 2 -7.66 -4.70 12.76
CA LYS A 2 -7.58 -4.12 11.40
C LYS A 2 -8.86 -4.41 10.62
N LYS A 3 -9.21 -3.55 9.68
CA LYS A 3 -10.37 -3.68 8.80
C LYS A 3 -10.07 -4.68 7.67
N ASP A 4 -11.08 -5.38 7.22
CA ASP A 4 -11.00 -6.14 5.97
C ASP A 4 -10.84 -5.16 4.81
N GLY A 5 -9.81 -5.35 4.00
CA GLY A 5 -9.44 -4.56 2.83
C GLY A 5 -10.13 -5.00 1.55
N GLY A 6 -10.80 -6.15 1.59
CA GLY A 6 -11.33 -6.79 0.41
C GLY A 6 -10.29 -7.62 -0.33
N LEU A 7 -10.71 -8.08 -1.51
CA LEU A 7 -9.97 -8.96 -2.39
C LEU A 7 -9.52 -8.19 -3.63
N ILE A 8 -8.22 -8.20 -3.91
CA ILE A 8 -7.59 -7.43 -4.97
C ILE A 8 -6.88 -8.39 -5.95
N ARG A 9 -6.96 -8.10 -7.25
CA ARG A 9 -6.24 -8.84 -8.31
C ARG A 9 -5.40 -7.89 -9.16
N ASN A 10 -4.52 -8.43 -10.01
CA ASN A 10 -3.63 -7.65 -10.86
C ASN A 10 -2.89 -6.56 -10.05
N TRP A 11 -2.37 -6.97 -8.90
CA TRP A 11 -1.79 -6.05 -7.94
C TRP A 11 -0.30 -5.82 -8.22
N GLN A 12 0.19 -4.66 -7.81
CA GLN A 12 1.55 -4.18 -8.08
C GLN A 12 2.09 -3.43 -6.88
N LEU A 13 3.39 -3.59 -6.59
CA LEU A 13 4.08 -2.83 -5.56
C LEU A 13 4.69 -1.54 -6.13
N HIS A 14 4.71 -0.51 -5.30
CA HIS A 14 5.26 0.80 -5.61
C HIS A 14 6.19 1.23 -4.49
N HIS A 15 7.49 1.29 -4.79
CA HIS A 15 8.49 1.86 -3.89
C HIS A 15 8.47 3.38 -4.00
N LEU A 16 8.46 4.03 -2.85
CA LEU A 16 8.54 5.47 -2.73
C LEU A 16 9.87 5.84 -2.11
N ILE A 17 10.40 6.98 -2.52
CA ILE A 17 11.63 7.55 -1.98
C ILE A 17 11.21 8.58 -0.94
N LEU A 18 11.75 8.44 0.28
CA LEU A 18 11.64 9.50 1.26
C LEU A 18 12.59 10.64 0.86
N PRO A 19 12.19 11.91 1.00
CA PRO A 19 13.10 13.04 0.90
C PRO A 19 14.33 12.84 1.79
N ASP A 20 15.51 13.12 1.24
CA ASP A 20 16.77 13.19 2.01
C ASP A 20 16.81 14.50 2.81
N ILE A 21 16.01 14.53 3.88
CA ILE A 21 15.86 15.66 4.80
C ILE A 21 16.08 15.11 6.21
N GLU A 22 17.01 15.70 6.96
CA GLU A 22 17.29 15.33 8.35
C GLU A 22 16.00 15.35 9.19
N GLY A 23 15.72 14.25 9.90
CA GLY A 23 14.52 14.11 10.74
C GLY A 23 13.26 13.62 10.01
N PHE A 24 13.25 13.55 8.67
CA PHE A 24 12.03 13.21 7.93
C PHE A 24 11.63 11.74 8.10
N GLU A 25 12.59 10.82 8.16
CA GLU A 25 12.30 9.39 8.37
C GLU A 25 11.68 9.16 9.75
N GLU A 26 12.17 9.84 10.78
CA GLU A 26 11.62 9.77 12.14
C GLU A 26 10.20 10.35 12.20
N GLU A 27 9.96 11.51 11.57
CA GLU A 27 8.62 12.10 11.45
C GLU A 27 7.66 11.19 10.67
N PHE A 28 8.16 10.57 9.61
CA PHE A 28 7.41 9.62 8.80
C PHE A 28 7.01 8.40 9.63
N LEU A 29 7.93 7.79 10.36
CA LEU A 29 7.67 6.63 11.22
C LEU A 29 6.78 6.96 12.42
N ALA A 30 6.87 8.18 12.95
CA ALA A 30 5.95 8.65 13.98
C ALA A 30 4.49 8.76 13.46
N THR A 31 4.33 9.15 12.20
CA THR A 31 3.02 9.26 11.54
C THR A 31 2.50 7.90 11.05
N PHE A 32 3.39 7.06 10.53
CA PHE A 32 3.10 5.76 9.93
C PHE A 32 3.86 4.63 10.63
N PRO A 33 3.56 4.35 11.91
CA PRO A 33 4.26 3.34 12.67
C PRO A 33 4.13 1.95 12.02
N GLY A 34 5.28 1.29 11.85
CA GLY A 34 5.37 -0.05 11.27
C GLY A 34 5.29 -0.10 9.75
N ALA A 35 5.35 1.02 9.03
CA ALA A 35 5.56 1.01 7.59
C ALA A 35 6.90 0.36 7.24
N LEU A 36 6.94 -0.44 6.17
CA LEU A 36 8.18 -0.99 5.62
C LEU A 36 9.01 0.12 4.97
N LEU A 37 10.31 0.16 5.26
CA LEU A 37 11.22 1.22 4.79
C LEU A 37 12.43 0.73 3.98
N ASP A 38 12.69 -0.57 3.90
CA ASP A 38 13.83 -1.10 3.15
C ASP A 38 13.35 -1.69 1.81
N PRO A 39 13.65 -1.07 0.65
CA PRO A 39 14.52 0.09 0.42
C PRO A 39 13.84 1.48 0.51
N GLY A 40 12.53 1.55 0.71
CA GLY A 40 11.77 2.77 0.97
C GLY A 40 10.31 2.45 1.27
N PRO A 41 9.46 3.41 1.66
CA PRO A 41 8.03 3.17 1.88
C PRO A 41 7.35 2.49 0.70
N LEU A 42 6.55 1.46 0.97
CA LEU A 42 5.81 0.74 -0.07
C LEU A 42 4.32 1.07 -0.06
N LYS A 43 3.72 1.14 -1.24
CA LYS A 43 2.27 1.05 -1.46
C LYS A 43 2.01 -0.07 -2.46
N PHE A 44 0.76 -0.53 -2.55
CA PHE A 44 0.34 -1.36 -3.66
C PHE A 44 -0.87 -0.75 -4.37
N SER A 45 -0.99 -1.05 -5.66
CA SER A 45 -2.19 -0.79 -6.43
C SER A 45 -2.77 -2.10 -6.92
N GLY A 46 -4.04 -2.10 -7.32
CA GLY A 46 -4.66 -3.27 -7.94
C GLY A 46 -6.14 -3.07 -8.23
N THR A 47 -6.76 -4.08 -8.85
CA THR A 47 -8.18 -4.04 -9.21
C THR A 47 -9.01 -4.70 -8.13
N VAL A 48 -10.03 -4.00 -7.62
CA VAL A 48 -10.94 -4.51 -6.60
C VAL A 48 -11.82 -5.61 -7.19
N VAL A 49 -11.80 -6.79 -6.58
CA VAL A 49 -12.71 -7.91 -6.87
C VAL A 49 -13.90 -7.84 -5.94
N GLU A 50 -13.64 -7.67 -4.65
CA GLU A 50 -14.65 -7.57 -3.58
C GLU A 50 -14.17 -6.57 -2.53
N ASP A 51 -15.08 -5.77 -1.99
CA ASP A 51 -14.82 -4.93 -0.81
C ASP A 51 -16.03 -5.02 0.14
N SER A 52 -15.91 -5.86 1.17
CA SER A 52 -16.95 -6.09 2.18
C SER A 52 -17.31 -4.82 2.96
N ALA A 53 -16.41 -3.83 3.00
CA ALA A 53 -16.63 -2.55 3.65
C ALA A 53 -17.32 -1.51 2.74
N GLY A 54 -17.54 -1.80 1.46
CA GLY A 54 -18.26 -0.93 0.52
C GLY A 54 -17.58 0.40 0.19
N ARG A 55 -16.25 0.50 0.36
CA ARG A 55 -15.48 1.71 0.03
C ARG A 55 -15.24 1.82 -1.47
N TYR A 56 -15.06 0.67 -2.13
CA TYR A 56 -14.80 0.58 -3.56
C TYR A 56 -15.81 -0.33 -4.26
N LYS A 57 -16.10 -0.02 -5.54
CA LYS A 57 -16.92 -0.90 -6.38
C LYS A 57 -16.03 -1.98 -7.01
N PRO A 58 -16.53 -3.21 -7.20
CA PRO A 58 -15.85 -4.21 -8.02
C PRO A 58 -15.47 -3.66 -9.40
N GLY A 59 -14.24 -3.94 -9.83
CA GLY A 59 -13.66 -3.45 -11.08
C GLY A 59 -12.95 -2.09 -10.97
N TRP A 60 -13.04 -1.38 -9.84
CA TRP A 60 -12.28 -0.14 -9.64
C TRP A 60 -10.80 -0.42 -9.39
N HIS A 61 -9.95 0.52 -9.79
CA HIS A 61 -8.54 0.51 -9.44
C HIS A 61 -8.33 1.25 -8.11
N MET A 62 -7.61 0.64 -7.18
CA MET A 62 -7.27 1.23 -5.90
C MET A 62 -5.76 1.37 -5.72
N ILE A 63 -5.35 2.27 -4.82
CA ILE A 63 -4.00 2.41 -4.29
C ILE A 63 -4.12 2.38 -2.76
N SER A 64 -3.24 1.63 -2.11
CA SER A 64 -3.25 1.46 -0.67
C SER A 64 -2.63 2.65 0.08
N SER A 65 -2.83 2.67 1.40
CA SER A 65 -1.90 3.35 2.31
C SER A 65 -0.56 2.60 2.40
N TYR A 66 0.38 3.12 3.18
CA TYR A 66 1.70 2.48 3.34
C TYR A 66 1.58 1.06 3.89
N ILE A 67 2.34 0.16 3.28
CA ILE A 67 2.40 -1.26 3.63
C ILE A 67 3.26 -1.43 4.89
N CYS A 68 2.76 -2.24 5.82
CA CYS A 68 3.45 -2.65 7.03
C CYS A 68 4.01 -4.08 6.94
N SER A 69 3.34 -4.96 6.20
CA SER A 69 3.82 -6.33 5.97
C SER A 69 3.21 -6.93 4.71
N ILE A 70 3.93 -7.90 4.12
CA ILE A 70 3.49 -8.68 2.96
C ILE A 70 3.75 -10.15 3.30
N ASP A 71 2.70 -10.96 3.26
CA ASP A 71 2.76 -12.42 3.31
C ASP A 71 2.32 -12.95 1.94
N ARG A 72 3.31 -13.22 1.08
CA ARG A 72 3.06 -13.68 -0.29
C ARG A 72 2.49 -15.09 -0.34
N GLU A 73 2.89 -15.97 0.58
CA GLU A 73 2.40 -17.35 0.62
C GLU A 73 0.90 -17.40 0.89
N ARG A 74 0.41 -16.50 1.75
CA ARG A 74 -1.02 -16.39 2.07
C ARG A 74 -1.79 -15.40 1.21
N GLY A 75 -1.10 -14.65 0.34
CA GLY A 75 -1.69 -13.58 -0.45
C GLY A 75 -2.29 -12.48 0.44
N VAL A 76 -1.54 -12.02 1.45
CA VAL A 76 -1.99 -11.00 2.40
C VAL A 76 -1.04 -9.80 2.37
N ILE A 77 -1.62 -8.60 2.24
CA ILE A 77 -0.90 -7.34 2.39
C ILE A 77 -1.54 -6.56 3.52
N GLU A 78 -0.74 -6.15 4.51
CA GLU A 78 -1.24 -5.35 5.61
C GLU A 78 -0.75 -3.91 5.52
N THR A 79 -1.67 -2.98 5.75
CA THR A 79 -1.35 -1.59 6.07
C THR A 79 -1.63 -1.34 7.56
N MET A 80 -1.44 -0.11 8.03
CA MET A 80 -1.66 0.23 9.44
C MET A 80 -3.05 -0.17 9.96
N ASN A 81 -4.09 0.01 9.14
CA ASN A 81 -5.47 -0.15 9.58
C ASN A 81 -6.25 -1.21 8.80
N THR A 82 -5.67 -1.81 7.77
CA THR A 82 -6.40 -2.65 6.80
C THR A 82 -5.57 -3.87 6.42
N ILE A 83 -6.22 -5.02 6.26
CA ILE A 83 -5.63 -6.26 5.74
C ILE A 83 -6.31 -6.57 4.41
N TYR A 84 -5.54 -6.60 3.33
CA TYR A 84 -6.02 -6.94 2.00
C TYR A 84 -5.66 -8.37 1.66
N LYS A 85 -6.57 -9.06 0.97
CA LYS A 85 -6.26 -10.32 0.30
C LYS A 85 -5.93 -10.02 -1.15
N VAL A 86 -4.87 -10.63 -1.66
CA VAL A 86 -4.43 -10.46 -3.04
C VAL A 86 -4.42 -11.81 -3.75
N ILE A 87 -4.86 -11.81 -5.01
CA ILE A 87 -4.86 -12.97 -5.91
C ILE A 87 -3.84 -12.70 -7.01
N ASP A 88 -3.22 -13.78 -7.48
CA ASP A 88 -2.17 -13.84 -8.50
C ASP A 88 -0.79 -13.40 -8.00
N GLU A 89 0.26 -13.82 -8.72
CA GLU A 89 1.62 -13.32 -8.51
C GLU A 89 1.64 -11.84 -8.89
N GLY A 90 1.70 -10.97 -7.89
CA GLY A 90 1.79 -9.52 -8.11
C GLY A 90 2.96 -9.20 -9.04
N ASN A 91 2.77 -8.21 -9.90
CA ASN A 91 3.87 -7.76 -10.76
C ASN A 91 4.74 -6.79 -9.95
N ASP A 92 5.90 -7.25 -9.52
CA ASP A 92 6.83 -6.50 -8.66
C ASP A 92 7.62 -5.42 -9.41
N GLU A 93 7.53 -5.39 -10.74
CA GLU A 93 8.38 -4.55 -11.58
C GLU A 93 7.59 -3.49 -12.34
N LEU A 94 7.66 -2.24 -11.86
CA LEU A 94 7.50 -1.03 -12.66
C LEU A 94 8.51 0.04 -12.19
N PRO A 95 8.93 0.96 -13.08
CA PRO A 95 9.99 1.93 -12.81
C PRO A 95 9.60 2.87 -11.66
N ASP A 96 10.63 3.31 -10.92
CA ASP A 96 10.58 4.37 -9.91
C ASP A 96 9.57 5.48 -10.30
N MET A 97 8.47 5.57 -9.56
CA MET A 97 7.42 6.57 -9.82
C MET A 97 7.81 7.98 -9.33
N GLY A 98 8.98 8.14 -8.71
CA GLY A 98 9.45 9.37 -8.11
C GLY A 98 8.49 9.91 -7.03
N ASN A 99 8.63 11.19 -6.70
CA ASN A 99 7.82 11.91 -5.70
C ASN A 99 6.32 12.08 -6.07
N ASN A 100 5.78 11.39 -7.09
CA ASN A 100 4.44 11.65 -7.64
C ASN A 100 3.26 11.21 -6.75
N ILE A 101 3.48 10.64 -5.56
CA ILE A 101 2.41 10.29 -4.61
C ILE A 101 2.63 10.98 -3.25
N LEU A 102 3.21 12.17 -3.24
CA LEU A 102 3.19 13.04 -2.07
C LEU A 102 2.13 14.12 -2.30
N ASN A 103 1.06 14.04 -1.50
CA ASN A 103 -0.04 15.01 -1.34
C ASN A 103 -1.39 14.64 -2.00
N VAL A 104 -2.01 13.55 -1.55
CA VAL A 104 -3.49 13.49 -1.52
C VAL A 104 -3.93 14.03 -0.15
N PHE A 105 -4.18 15.34 -0.07
CA PHE A 105 -4.88 15.93 1.07
C PHE A 105 -6.37 15.72 0.88
N TYR A 106 -7.01 14.97 1.78
CA TYR A 106 -8.47 14.97 1.88
C TYR A 106 -8.91 16.22 2.64
N ARG A 107 -9.86 16.97 2.08
CA ARG A 107 -10.57 18.05 2.79
C ARG A 107 -11.52 17.48 3.83
#